data_AF-A0A851C3X8-F1
#
_entry.id   AF-A0A851C3X8-F1
#
_cell.length_a   1.000
_cell.length_b   1.000
_cell.length_c   1.000
_cell.angle_alpha   90.00
_cell.angle_beta   90.00
_cell.angle_gamma   90.00
#
_symmetry.space_group_name_H-M   'P 1'
#
loop_
_entity.id
_entity.type
_entity.pdbx_description
1 polymer ?
#
loop_
_entity_poly.entity_id
_entity_poly.type
_entity_poly.pdbx_seq_one_letter_code
_entity_poly.pdbx_strand_id
1 'polypeptide(L)'
;TTRMTNHEEAEIQISELDLLSSMFPYEEEFCVTDQLALAELKHYAENESAEVPSSKVQFILNVKAELPEASMVEFSMACALPFKYPTVLPEITVRSSLLSRSQQIELNSDLKTYLVQNCSGEPCMLSAREWLKDHAAAYIDKELSSPSRTTLHSLQSEAATFTRLWIYSHHIYNKQKRKNIIDWAKELSLSGFCMPGKPGVVCVEGLQSSCEEFWSRL
;
A
#
# COMPACT_ATOMS: atom_id res chain seq x y z
N THR A 1 8.70 15.20 -16.35
CA THR A 1 9.44 14.41 -17.36
C THR A 1 10.84 14.18 -16.82
N THR A 2 11.00 13.20 -15.94
CA THR A 2 12.30 12.88 -15.34
C THR A 2 12.83 11.69 -16.10
N ARG A 3 13.58 11.93 -17.18
CA ARG A 3 14.19 10.85 -17.98
C ARG A 3 15.26 10.16 -17.15
N MET A 4 15.35 8.83 -17.28
CA MET A 4 16.52 8.06 -16.90
C MET A 4 17.73 8.64 -17.64
N THR A 5 18.78 9.00 -16.91
CA THR A 5 19.92 9.72 -17.49
C THR A 5 21.18 8.88 -17.57
N ASN A 6 21.30 7.84 -16.74
CA ASN A 6 22.45 6.95 -16.70
C ASN A 6 22.05 5.49 -16.88
N HIS A 7 22.73 4.80 -17.80
CA HIS A 7 22.61 3.35 -18.02
C HIS A 7 23.00 2.55 -16.76
N GLU A 8 24.00 3.03 -16.03
CA GLU A 8 24.44 2.49 -14.74
C GLU A 8 23.32 2.44 -13.69
N GLU A 9 22.41 3.43 -13.67
CA GLU A 9 21.23 3.42 -12.77
C GLU A 9 20.29 2.25 -13.10
N ALA A 10 20.22 1.83 -14.38
CA ALA A 10 19.41 0.69 -14.81
C ALA A 10 20.02 -0.63 -14.35
N GLU A 11 21.33 -0.79 -14.55
CA GLU A 11 22.07 -1.97 -14.13
C GLU A 11 21.98 -2.18 -12.62
N ILE A 12 22.09 -1.10 -11.83
CA ILE A 12 21.95 -1.15 -10.38
C ILE A 12 20.53 -1.60 -9.98
N GLN A 13 19.49 -1.01 -10.59
CA GLN A 13 18.10 -1.40 -10.31
C GLN A 13 17.84 -2.87 -10.64
N ILE A 14 18.32 -3.36 -11.78
CA ILE A 14 18.17 -4.77 -12.17
C ILE A 14 18.92 -5.67 -11.21
N SER A 15 20.16 -5.32 -10.85
CA SER A 15 20.98 -6.09 -9.93
C SER A 15 20.30 -6.24 -8.56
N GLU A 16 19.70 -5.18 -8.04
CA GLU A 16 18.95 -5.24 -6.78
C GLU A 16 17.66 -6.06 -6.91
N LEU A 17 16.93 -5.96 -8.02
CA LEU A 17 15.73 -6.76 -8.26
C LEU A 17 16.05 -8.25 -8.40
N ASP A 18 17.12 -8.61 -9.10
CA ASP A 18 17.57 -9.98 -9.25
C ASP A 18 18.07 -10.54 -7.89
N LEU A 19 18.73 -9.71 -7.06
CA LEU A 19 19.09 -10.06 -5.68
C LEU A 19 17.84 -10.34 -4.83
N LEU A 20 16.84 -9.45 -4.88
CA LEU A 20 15.57 -9.64 -4.16
C LEU A 20 14.87 -10.93 -4.59
N SER A 21 14.82 -11.20 -5.90
CA SER A 21 14.25 -12.44 -6.43
C SER A 21 15.00 -13.69 -5.97
N SER A 22 16.31 -13.60 -5.73
CA SER A 22 17.13 -14.72 -5.25
C SER A 22 16.97 -14.94 -3.74
N MET A 23 16.86 -13.85 -2.97
CA MET A 23 16.66 -13.91 -1.51
C MET A 23 15.23 -14.30 -1.11
N PHE A 24 14.24 -13.91 -1.92
CA PHE A 24 12.81 -14.12 -1.69
C PHE A 24 12.19 -14.85 -2.88
N PRO A 25 12.42 -16.16 -3.02
CA PRO A 25 12.04 -16.91 -4.22
C PRO A 25 10.53 -17.19 -4.32
N TYR A 26 9.77 -16.95 -3.25
CA TYR A 26 8.34 -17.23 -3.21
C TYR A 26 7.53 -16.00 -3.66
N GLU A 27 6.49 -16.22 -4.47
CA GLU A 27 5.60 -15.13 -4.94
C GLU A 27 4.87 -14.42 -3.79
N GLU A 28 4.66 -15.11 -2.67
CA GLU A 28 4.12 -14.53 -1.44
C GLU A 28 5.09 -13.57 -0.76
N GLU A 29 6.39 -13.65 -1.04
CA GLU A 29 7.41 -12.79 -0.42
C GLU A 29 7.84 -11.66 -1.34
N PHE A 30 8.04 -11.93 -2.63
CA PHE A 30 8.42 -10.93 -3.61
C PHE A 30 7.70 -11.15 -4.93
N CYS A 31 7.06 -10.10 -5.45
CA CYS A 31 6.33 -10.15 -6.71
C CYS A 31 6.42 -8.83 -7.46
N VAL A 32 6.94 -8.86 -8.69
CA VAL A 32 6.95 -7.70 -9.59
C VAL A 32 5.56 -7.54 -10.21
N THR A 33 4.89 -6.44 -9.90
CA THR A 33 3.50 -6.20 -10.34
C THR A 33 3.42 -5.76 -11.80
N ASP A 34 4.47 -5.12 -12.31
CA ASP A 34 4.56 -4.66 -13.69
C ASP A 34 5.75 -5.30 -14.41
N GLN A 35 5.49 -6.45 -15.04
CA GLN A 35 6.52 -7.19 -15.78
C GLN A 35 6.92 -6.52 -17.09
N LEU A 36 6.08 -5.65 -17.64
CA LEU A 36 6.43 -4.89 -18.83
C LEU A 36 7.51 -3.85 -18.49
N ALA A 37 7.32 -3.11 -17.40
CA ALA A 37 8.31 -2.14 -16.93
C ALA A 37 9.67 -2.81 -16.63
N LEU A 38 9.66 -4.01 -16.04
CA LEU A 38 10.90 -4.77 -15.82
C LEU A 38 11.56 -5.19 -17.13
N ALA A 39 10.79 -5.67 -18.11
CA ALA A 39 11.32 -6.07 -19.41
C ALA A 39 11.91 -4.87 -20.18
N GLU A 40 11.23 -3.72 -20.15
CA GLU A 40 11.74 -2.47 -20.73
C GLU A 40 13.05 -2.03 -20.05
N LEU A 41 13.12 -2.11 -18.72
CA LEU A 41 14.33 -1.78 -17.96
C LEU A 41 15.49 -2.72 -18.32
N LYS A 42 15.25 -4.04 -18.37
CA LYS A 42 16.26 -5.05 -18.77
C LYS A 42 16.76 -4.79 -20.19
N HIS A 43 15.85 -4.55 -21.13
CA HIS A 43 16.23 -4.23 -22.51
C HIS A 43 17.05 -2.93 -22.60
N TYR A 44 16.73 -1.91 -21.81
CA TYR A 44 17.47 -0.66 -21.75
C TYR A 44 18.88 -0.82 -21.14
N ALA A 45 19.02 -1.70 -20.14
CA ALA A 45 20.30 -2.01 -19.51
C ALA A 45 21.19 -2.93 -20.37
N GLU A 46 20.64 -3.71 -21.30
CA GLU A 46 21.45 -4.51 -22.22
C GLU A 46 21.88 -3.72 -23.47
N ASN A 47 21.08 -2.71 -23.86
CA ASN A 47 21.27 -1.96 -25.09
C ASN A 47 21.25 -0.45 -24.84
N GLU A 48 22.41 0.22 -24.80
CA GLU A 48 22.52 1.68 -24.59
C GLU A 48 21.75 2.53 -25.62
N SER A 49 21.48 1.97 -26.81
CA SER A 49 20.72 2.64 -27.88
C SER A 49 19.20 2.40 -27.80
N ALA A 50 18.72 1.64 -26.81
CA ALA A 50 17.31 1.35 -26.63
C ALA A 50 16.50 2.57 -26.16
N GLU A 51 15.19 2.49 -26.36
CA GLU A 51 14.27 3.48 -25.83
C GLU A 51 14.26 3.48 -24.30
N VAL A 52 14.13 4.67 -23.71
CA VAL A 52 14.04 4.84 -22.26
C VAL A 52 12.76 4.18 -21.76
N PRO A 53 12.78 3.44 -20.63
CA PRO A 53 11.60 2.81 -20.07
C PRO A 53 10.43 3.79 -19.90
N SER A 54 9.23 3.34 -20.26
CA SER A 54 8.02 4.18 -20.24
C SER A 54 7.49 4.40 -18.83
N SER A 55 7.71 3.41 -17.96
CA SER A 55 7.16 3.33 -16.61
C SER A 55 8.20 2.85 -15.61
N LYS A 56 8.03 3.26 -14.34
CA LYS A 56 8.86 2.81 -13.23
C LYS A 56 8.52 1.37 -12.84
N VAL A 57 9.51 0.57 -12.47
CA VAL A 57 9.28 -0.78 -11.97
C VAL A 57 8.57 -0.71 -10.63
N GLN A 58 7.49 -1.48 -10.51
CA GLN A 58 6.69 -1.62 -9.30
C GLN A 58 6.67 -3.08 -8.87
N PHE A 59 6.79 -3.30 -7.57
CA PHE A 59 6.79 -4.63 -6.98
C PHE A 59 6.27 -4.59 -5.54
N ILE A 60 5.96 -5.77 -5.02
CA ILE A 60 5.56 -6.00 -3.65
C ILE A 60 6.66 -6.83 -2.99
N LEU A 61 7.08 -6.41 -1.79
CA LEU A 61 8.05 -7.11 -0.96
C LEU A 61 7.45 -7.31 0.43
N ASN A 62 6.95 -8.51 0.71
CA ASN A 62 6.28 -8.82 1.96
C ASN A 62 7.29 -9.13 3.07
N VAL A 63 6.90 -8.77 4.29
CA VAL A 63 7.70 -8.88 5.51
C VAL A 63 6.87 -9.52 6.60
N LYS A 64 7.37 -10.60 7.19
CA LYS A 64 6.78 -11.23 8.37
C LYS A 64 7.53 -10.73 9.60
N ALA A 65 6.83 -10.07 10.51
CA ALA A 65 7.38 -9.62 11.78
C ALA A 65 6.78 -10.43 12.94
N GLU A 66 7.62 -10.75 13.91
CA GLU A 66 7.23 -11.46 15.14
C GLU A 66 6.61 -10.49 16.14
N LEU A 67 5.38 -10.77 16.57
CA LEU A 67 4.77 -10.07 17.70
C LEU A 67 5.21 -10.69 19.04
N PRO A 68 5.18 -9.92 20.15
CA PRO A 68 5.50 -10.42 21.49
C PRO A 68 4.67 -11.63 21.94
N GLU A 69 3.47 -11.81 21.37
CA GLU A 69 2.58 -12.96 21.64
C GLU A 69 2.86 -14.19 20.75
N ALA A 70 4.01 -14.24 20.06
CA ALA A 70 4.42 -15.32 19.15
C ALA A 70 3.51 -15.53 17.92
N SER A 71 2.70 -14.53 17.57
CA SER A 71 1.99 -14.48 16.29
C SER A 71 2.84 -13.77 15.23
N MET A 72 2.89 -14.33 14.02
CA MET A 72 3.54 -13.71 12.87
C MET A 72 2.55 -12.82 12.15
N VAL A 73 2.91 -11.55 11.95
CA VAL A 73 2.10 -10.60 11.18
C VAL A 73 2.79 -10.29 9.87
N GLU A 74 2.01 -10.35 8.80
CA GLU A 74 2.46 -9.95 7.48
C GLU A 74 2.23 -8.46 7.24
N PHE A 75 3.27 -7.82 6.73
CA PHE A 75 3.27 -6.45 6.24
C PHE A 75 3.61 -6.48 4.75
N SER A 76 2.76 -5.85 3.95
CA SER A 76 2.98 -5.72 2.51
C SER A 76 3.63 -4.39 2.20
N MET A 77 4.83 -4.43 1.63
CA MET A 77 5.58 -3.26 1.21
C MET A 77 5.43 -3.10 -0.31
N ALA A 78 4.61 -2.13 -0.72
CA ALA A 78 4.49 -1.76 -2.13
C ALA A 78 5.59 -0.77 -2.49
N CYS A 79 6.41 -1.11 -3.46
CA CYS A 79 7.63 -0.39 -3.82
C CYS A 79 7.58 0.04 -5.28
N ALA A 80 8.10 1.23 -5.57
CA ALA A 80 8.36 1.67 -6.92
C ALA A 80 9.74 2.32 -7.00
N LEU A 81 10.54 1.94 -8.00
CA LEU A 81 11.89 2.47 -8.22
C LEU A 81 11.83 3.61 -9.23
N PRO A 82 12.07 4.88 -8.82
CA PRO A 82 12.18 5.97 -9.78
C PRO A 82 13.31 5.72 -10.78
N PHE A 83 13.23 6.30 -11.98
CA PHE A 83 14.27 6.13 -13.00
C PHE A 83 15.68 6.56 -12.56
N LYS A 84 15.78 7.42 -11.55
CA LYS A 84 17.05 7.90 -10.98
C LYS A 84 17.46 7.17 -9.71
N TYR A 85 16.87 6.02 -9.43
CA TYR A 85 17.28 5.19 -8.31
C TYR A 85 18.66 4.57 -8.61
N PRO A 86 19.61 4.54 -7.64
CA PRO A 86 19.46 4.83 -6.20
C PRO A 86 19.70 6.29 -5.79
N THR A 87 20.08 7.18 -6.72
CA THR A 87 20.29 8.62 -6.44
C THR A 87 19.04 9.27 -5.83
N VAL A 88 17.86 8.88 -6.32
CA VAL A 88 16.56 9.23 -5.75
C VAL A 88 16.00 8.02 -5.01
N LEU A 89 15.56 8.25 -3.78
CA LEU A 89 14.98 7.21 -2.91
C LEU A 89 13.77 6.52 -3.55
N PRO A 90 13.52 5.25 -3.19
CA PRO A 90 12.39 4.50 -3.70
C PRO A 90 11.09 5.03 -3.09
N GLU A 91 9.99 4.88 -3.83
CA GLU A 91 8.67 5.16 -3.29
C GLU A 91 8.14 3.90 -2.60
N ILE A 92 8.09 3.94 -1.28
CA ILE A 92 7.64 2.79 -0.47
C ILE A 92 6.34 3.14 0.25
N THR A 93 5.37 2.22 0.22
CA THR A 93 4.16 2.27 1.02
C THR A 93 3.90 0.93 1.68
N VAL A 94 3.90 0.93 3.00
CA VAL A 94 3.62 -0.25 3.83
C VAL A 94 2.15 -0.31 4.19
N ARG A 95 1.57 -1.51 4.14
CA ARG A 95 0.20 -1.86 4.53
C ARG A 95 0.19 -3.13 5.37
N SER A 96 -0.72 -3.21 6.33
CA SER A 96 -1.07 -4.45 7.03
C SER A 96 -2.52 -4.35 7.48
N SER A 97 -3.22 -5.49 7.59
CA SER A 97 -4.60 -5.55 8.07
C SER A 97 -4.76 -5.15 9.53
N LEU A 98 -3.67 -5.20 10.31
CA LEU A 98 -3.65 -4.86 11.73
C LEU A 98 -3.30 -3.40 12.02
N LEU A 99 -2.92 -2.62 11.00
CA LEU A 99 -2.60 -1.20 11.17
C LEU A 99 -3.83 -0.34 10.92
N SER A 100 -4.13 0.54 11.86
CA SER A 100 -5.05 1.65 11.64
C SER A 100 -4.45 2.68 10.68
N ARG A 101 -5.29 3.56 10.13
CA ARG A 101 -4.84 4.60 9.19
C ARG A 101 -3.80 5.54 9.80
N SER A 102 -3.92 5.89 11.09
CA SER A 102 -2.95 6.76 11.77
C SER A 102 -1.61 6.05 11.97
N GLN A 103 -1.63 4.79 12.43
CA GLN A 103 -0.42 3.97 12.60
C GLN A 103 0.29 3.76 11.26
N GLN A 104 -0.47 3.49 10.19
CA GLN A 104 0.10 3.34 8.86
C GLN A 104 0.78 4.64 8.39
N ILE A 105 0.19 5.81 8.62
CA ILE A 105 0.80 7.10 8.25
C ILE A 105 2.09 7.32 9.06
N GLU A 106 2.06 7.03 10.35
CA GLU A 106 3.24 7.17 11.22
C GLU A 106 4.38 6.24 10.77
N LEU A 107 4.10 4.95 10.58
CA LEU A 107 5.08 3.97 10.12
C LEU A 107 5.69 4.36 8.77
N ASN A 108 4.87 4.77 7.80
CA ASN A 108 5.38 5.21 6.49
C ASN A 108 6.20 6.50 6.59
N SER A 109 5.83 7.41 7.49
CA SER A 109 6.59 8.64 7.76
C SER A 109 7.97 8.32 8.36
N ASP A 110 8.01 7.40 9.32
CA ASP A 110 9.23 6.99 10.00
C ASP A 110 10.15 6.21 9.07
N LEU A 111 9.60 5.28 8.27
CA LEU A 111 10.36 4.57 7.23
C LEU A 111 10.98 5.55 6.22
N LYS A 112 10.19 6.54 5.76
CA LYS A 112 10.72 7.57 4.85
C LYS A 112 11.85 8.36 5.50
N THR A 113 11.72 8.69 6.78
CA THR A 113 12.76 9.42 7.54
C THR A 113 14.02 8.57 7.66
N TYR A 114 13.88 7.28 7.96
CA TYR A 114 14.99 6.33 7.99
C TYR A 114 15.73 6.26 6.65
N LEU A 115 15.01 6.15 5.53
CA LEU A 115 15.62 6.09 4.19
C LEU A 115 16.40 7.36 3.86
N VAL A 116 15.87 8.53 4.19
CA VAL A 116 16.56 9.82 3.97
C VAL A 116 17.84 9.95 4.80
N GLN A 117 17.85 9.37 6.01
CA GLN A 117 18.98 9.48 6.93
C GLN A 117 20.09 8.46 6.65
N ASN A 118 19.71 7.24 6.25
CA ASN A 118 20.63 6.11 6.19
C ASN A 118 20.94 5.63 4.76
N CYS A 119 20.18 6.06 3.76
CA CYS A 119 20.35 5.63 2.37
C CYS A 119 20.70 6.83 1.49
N SER A 120 21.92 6.88 1.00
CA SER A 120 22.40 7.98 0.15
C SER A 120 23.12 7.45 -1.10
N GLY A 121 22.38 7.36 -2.21
CA GLY A 121 22.95 6.99 -3.51
C GLY A 121 23.32 5.51 -3.65
N GLU A 122 22.84 4.65 -2.74
CA GLU A 122 23.09 3.20 -2.77
C GLU A 122 21.75 2.41 -2.72
N PRO A 123 21.73 1.18 -3.27
CA PRO A 123 20.60 0.25 -3.11
C PRO A 123 20.21 0.05 -1.65
N CYS A 124 18.92 0.10 -1.35
CA CYS A 124 18.40 0.19 0.01
C CYS A 124 17.12 -0.60 0.26
N MET A 125 16.66 -1.41 -0.70
CA MET A 125 15.41 -2.17 -0.55
C MET A 125 15.50 -3.22 0.56
N LEU A 126 16.66 -3.86 0.74
CA LEU A 126 16.90 -4.78 1.84
C LEU A 126 16.94 -4.06 3.20
N SER A 127 17.62 -2.90 3.28
CA SER A 127 17.66 -2.10 4.50
C SER A 127 16.27 -1.60 4.90
N ALA A 128 15.45 -1.19 3.93
CA ALA A 128 14.05 -0.82 4.15
C ALA A 128 13.24 -1.99 4.72
N ARG A 129 13.43 -3.19 4.16
CA ARG A 129 12.79 -4.43 4.60
C ARG A 129 13.20 -4.83 6.02
N GLU A 130 14.48 -4.75 6.34
CA GLU A 130 15.01 -5.05 7.67
C GLU A 130 14.50 -4.05 8.71
N TRP A 131 14.57 -2.76 8.41
CA TRP A 131 14.01 -1.73 9.28
C TRP A 131 12.52 -1.98 9.56
N LEU A 132 11.75 -2.35 8.52
CA LEU A 132 10.35 -2.68 8.69
C LEU A 132 10.15 -3.89 9.58
N LYS A 133 10.91 -4.97 9.38
CA LYS A 133 10.85 -6.18 10.21
C LYS A 133 11.07 -5.86 11.70
N ASP A 134 12.02 -4.99 12.01
CA ASP A 134 12.42 -4.67 13.38
C ASP A 134 11.45 -3.70 14.09
N HIS A 135 10.81 -2.79 13.34
CA HIS A 135 10.00 -1.71 13.93
C HIS A 135 8.49 -1.93 13.78
N ALA A 136 8.03 -2.71 12.81
CA ALA A 136 6.61 -2.80 12.47
C ALA A 136 5.71 -3.30 13.63
N ALA A 137 6.21 -4.24 14.43
CA ALA A 137 5.49 -4.78 15.59
C ALA A 137 5.11 -3.69 16.61
N ALA A 138 6.00 -2.72 16.84
CA ALA A 138 5.78 -1.65 17.82
C ALA A 138 4.63 -0.72 17.44
N TYR A 139 4.30 -0.60 16.15
CA TYR A 139 3.18 0.22 15.70
C TYR A 139 1.83 -0.45 15.96
N ILE A 140 1.76 -1.78 15.98
CA ILE A 140 0.54 -2.53 16.31
C ILE A 140 0.22 -2.39 17.80
N ASP A 141 1.22 -2.56 18.67
CA ASP A 141 1.05 -2.50 20.14
C ASP A 141 0.69 -1.10 20.68
N LYS A 142 0.85 -0.06 19.86
CA LYS A 142 0.60 1.34 20.26
C LYS A 142 -0.87 1.64 20.57
N GLU A 143 -1.81 0.85 20.03
CA GLU A 143 -3.24 0.92 20.40
C GLU A 143 -3.51 0.37 21.80
N LEU A 144 -2.82 -0.71 22.23
CA LEU A 144 -2.97 -1.30 23.57
C LEU A 144 -2.42 -0.39 24.67
N SER A 145 -1.48 0.50 24.33
CA SER A 145 -0.77 1.37 25.27
C SER A 145 -1.25 2.82 25.27
N SER A 146 -2.17 3.21 24.38
CA SER A 146 -2.79 4.54 24.42
C SER A 146 -4.02 4.53 25.35
N PRO A 147 -4.12 5.43 26.37
CA PRO A 147 -5.30 5.54 27.20
C PRO A 147 -6.35 6.41 26.48
N SER A 148 -6.88 5.90 25.37
CA SER A 148 -7.95 6.57 24.61
C SER A 148 -9.22 5.72 24.70
N ARG A 149 -10.09 6.12 25.63
CA ARG A 149 -11.49 5.70 25.80
C ARG A 149 -12.13 5.18 24.49
N THR A 150 -12.66 3.95 24.49
CA THR A 150 -14.09 3.68 24.68
C THR A 150 -14.32 2.17 24.79
N THR A 151 -15.04 1.81 25.85
CA THR A 151 -15.61 0.50 26.14
C THR A 151 -16.49 -0.02 24.98
N LEU A 152 -16.31 -1.28 24.56
CA LEU A 152 -17.29 -2.38 24.74
C LEU A 152 -17.10 -3.52 23.73
N HIS A 153 -17.22 -4.72 24.28
CA HIS A 153 -17.51 -6.00 23.65
C HIS A 153 -16.39 -6.74 22.91
N SER A 154 -15.70 -7.56 23.69
CA SER A 154 -15.49 -8.96 23.30
C SER A 154 -16.84 -9.56 22.87
N LEU A 155 -16.91 -10.10 21.65
CA LEU A 155 -17.44 -11.42 21.33
C LEU A 155 -17.37 -11.62 19.80
N GLN A 156 -16.64 -12.69 19.43
CA GLN A 156 -16.63 -13.37 18.12
C GLN A 156 -15.87 -12.68 16.98
N SER A 157 -14.63 -13.17 16.82
CA SER A 157 -13.83 -13.14 15.61
C SER A 157 -14.58 -13.82 14.45
N GLU A 158 -15.27 -13.02 13.64
CA GLU A 158 -15.23 -13.19 12.20
C GLU A 158 -14.23 -12.14 11.71
N ALA A 159 -13.27 -12.53 10.88
CA ALA A 159 -12.25 -11.63 10.34
C ALA A 159 -12.93 -10.40 9.72
N ALA A 160 -12.90 -9.29 10.44
CA ALA A 160 -13.57 -8.04 10.09
C ALA A 160 -12.90 -7.46 8.83
N THR A 161 -13.36 -7.90 7.66
CA THR A 161 -12.77 -7.48 6.38
C THR A 161 -13.19 -6.05 6.11
N PHE A 162 -12.22 -5.15 6.02
CA PHE A 162 -12.46 -3.77 5.59
C PHE A 162 -12.66 -3.75 4.08
N THR A 163 -13.82 -3.27 3.63
CA THR A 163 -14.23 -3.27 2.22
C THR A 163 -14.45 -1.84 1.74
N ARG A 164 -14.09 -1.57 0.48
CA ARG A 164 -14.43 -0.33 -0.22
C ARG A 164 -15.22 -0.65 -1.48
N LEU A 165 -16.43 -0.14 -1.58
CA LEU A 165 -17.30 -0.28 -2.75
C LEU A 165 -17.26 0.98 -3.62
N TRP A 166 -17.06 0.78 -4.91
CA TRP A 166 -17.17 1.82 -5.94
C TRP A 166 -18.43 1.59 -6.75
N ILE A 167 -19.40 2.48 -6.58
CA ILE A 167 -20.74 2.31 -7.09
C ILE A 167 -21.02 3.33 -8.18
N TYR A 168 -21.20 2.82 -9.39
CA TYR A 168 -21.67 3.60 -10.53
C TYR A 168 -23.20 3.66 -10.52
N SER A 169 -23.76 4.87 -10.59
CA SER A 169 -25.21 5.03 -10.66
C SER A 169 -25.62 6.24 -11.48
N HIS A 170 -26.52 6.01 -12.43
CA HIS A 170 -27.12 7.05 -13.26
C HIS A 170 -28.26 7.81 -12.55
N HIS A 171 -28.67 7.39 -11.34
CA HIS A 171 -29.87 7.88 -10.65
C HIS A 171 -29.62 8.68 -9.38
N ILE A 172 -28.35 8.94 -9.01
CA ILE A 172 -28.01 9.72 -7.80
C ILE A 172 -28.18 11.25 -7.97
N TYR A 173 -28.78 11.67 -9.08
CA TYR A 173 -29.21 13.04 -9.31
C TYR A 173 -30.42 13.43 -8.43
N ASN A 174 -31.23 12.44 -8.02
CA ASN A 174 -32.39 12.68 -7.16
C ASN A 174 -31.95 13.13 -5.75
N LYS A 175 -32.41 14.30 -5.32
CA LYS A 175 -32.11 14.88 -4.00
C LYS A 175 -32.50 13.95 -2.85
N GLN A 176 -33.61 13.24 -2.97
CA GLN A 176 -34.07 12.29 -1.96
C GLN A 176 -33.13 11.08 -1.86
N LYS A 177 -32.73 10.51 -3.00
CA LYS A 177 -31.79 9.37 -3.04
C LYS A 177 -30.44 9.75 -2.44
N ARG A 178 -29.95 10.97 -2.70
CA ARG A 178 -28.71 11.47 -2.09
C ARG A 178 -28.81 11.63 -0.57
N LYS A 179 -29.94 12.12 -0.08
CA LYS A 179 -30.19 12.22 1.37
C LYS A 179 -30.14 10.82 2.00
N ASN A 180 -30.85 9.86 1.41
CA ASN A 180 -30.84 8.47 1.86
C ASN A 180 -29.43 7.87 1.88
N ILE A 181 -28.64 8.07 0.82
CA ILE A 181 -27.23 7.61 0.75
C ILE A 181 -26.42 8.14 1.94
N ILE A 182 -26.54 9.44 2.25
CA ILE A 182 -25.81 10.06 3.36
C ILE A 182 -26.31 9.52 4.71
N ASP A 183 -27.63 9.36 4.85
CA ASP A 183 -28.26 8.89 6.10
C ASP A 183 -27.91 7.42 6.36
N TRP A 184 -27.96 6.55 5.34
CA TRP A 184 -27.55 5.14 5.45
C TRP A 184 -26.05 4.98 5.74
N ALA A 185 -25.19 5.80 5.11
CA ALA A 185 -23.77 5.75 5.40
C ALA A 185 -23.48 6.10 6.87
N LYS A 186 -24.18 7.09 7.43
CA LYS A 186 -24.08 7.44 8.86
C LYS A 186 -24.63 6.35 9.77
N GLU A 187 -25.78 5.78 9.42
CA GLU A 187 -26.42 4.69 10.18
C GLU A 187 -25.50 3.46 10.28
N LEU A 188 -24.87 3.08 9.16
CA LEU A 188 -23.98 1.92 9.06
C LEU A 188 -22.53 2.21 9.45
N SER A 189 -22.25 3.41 9.98
CA SER A 189 -20.89 3.88 10.34
C SER A 189 -19.86 3.75 9.21
N LEU A 190 -20.29 3.99 7.96
CA LEU A 190 -19.45 3.94 6.77
C LEU A 190 -18.88 5.32 6.44
N SER A 191 -17.63 5.38 5.99
CA SER A 191 -17.03 6.59 5.41
C SER A 191 -17.06 6.56 3.89
N GLY A 192 -16.79 7.69 3.24
CA GLY A 192 -16.73 7.77 1.78
C GLY A 192 -17.25 9.09 1.21
N PHE A 193 -17.67 9.07 -0.04
CA PHE A 193 -18.16 10.25 -0.75
C PHE A 193 -19.21 9.91 -1.81
N CYS A 194 -20.06 10.88 -2.14
CA CYS A 194 -21.03 10.78 -3.22
C CYS A 194 -20.88 11.98 -4.15
N MET A 195 -20.45 11.74 -5.39
CA MET A 195 -20.32 12.75 -6.43
C MET A 195 -21.48 12.65 -7.41
N PRO A 196 -22.48 13.56 -7.35
CA PRO A 196 -23.55 13.58 -8.33
C PRO A 196 -23.01 14.03 -9.70
N GLY A 197 -23.23 13.23 -10.75
CA GLY A 197 -22.73 13.49 -12.10
C GLY A 197 -23.44 12.66 -13.17
N LYS A 198 -22.90 12.67 -14.40
CA LYS A 198 -23.31 11.78 -15.51
C LYS A 198 -22.06 11.03 -16.03
N PRO A 199 -21.72 9.85 -15.48
CA PRO A 199 -22.42 9.10 -14.43
C PRO A 199 -22.13 9.66 -13.03
N GLY A 200 -23.00 9.33 -12.08
CA GLY A 200 -22.74 9.60 -10.68
C GLY A 200 -21.94 8.47 -10.04
N VAL A 201 -21.08 8.81 -9.08
CA VAL A 201 -20.23 7.85 -8.37
C VAL A 201 -20.46 7.97 -6.87
N VAL A 202 -20.65 6.83 -6.22
CA VAL A 202 -20.68 6.72 -4.76
C VAL A 202 -19.55 5.79 -4.33
N CYS A 203 -18.71 6.26 -3.42
CA CYS A 203 -17.68 5.46 -2.76
C CYS A 203 -18.09 5.32 -1.30
N VAL A 204 -18.17 4.08 -0.80
CA VAL A 204 -18.35 3.80 0.62
C VAL A 204 -17.28 2.81 1.08
N GLU A 205 -16.78 3.00 2.28
CA GLU A 205 -15.75 2.16 2.88
C GLU A 205 -16.04 1.92 4.36
N GLY A 206 -15.75 0.71 4.84
CA GLY A 206 -16.03 0.29 6.19
C GLY A 206 -16.00 -1.22 6.34
N LEU A 207 -16.70 -1.76 7.34
CA LEU A 207 -16.82 -3.20 7.55
C LEU A 207 -17.57 -3.87 6.38
N GLN A 208 -17.12 -5.04 5.94
CA GLN A 208 -17.72 -5.74 4.80
C GLN A 208 -19.24 -5.92 4.94
N SER A 209 -19.72 -6.39 6.09
CA SER A 209 -21.15 -6.59 6.36
C SER A 209 -21.94 -5.28 6.23
N SER A 210 -21.42 -4.19 6.78
CA SER A 210 -22.01 -2.85 6.64
C SER A 210 -22.02 -2.37 5.19
N CYS A 211 -20.95 -2.63 4.43
CA CYS A 211 -20.87 -2.28 3.01
C CYS A 211 -21.86 -3.09 2.15
N GLU A 212 -22.00 -4.39 2.40
CA GLU A 212 -22.98 -5.27 1.74
C GLU A 212 -24.42 -4.85 2.06
N GLU A 213 -24.69 -4.52 3.32
CA GLU A 213 -25.99 -3.98 3.74
C GLU A 213 -26.27 -2.64 3.04
N PHE A 214 -25.30 -1.72 2.98
CA PHE A 214 -25.44 -0.48 2.23
C PHE A 214 -25.75 -0.72 0.76
N TRP A 215 -25.06 -1.67 0.12
CA TRP A 215 -25.29 -2.04 -1.28
C TRP A 215 -26.70 -2.58 -1.50
N SER A 216 -27.21 -3.42 -0.58
CA SER A 216 -28.57 -3.96 -0.66
C SER A 216 -29.68 -2.90 -0.60
N ARG A 217 -29.41 -1.75 0.03
CA ARG A 217 -30.38 -0.66 0.21
C ARG A 217 -30.38 0.34 -0.96
N LEU A 218 -29.34 0.36 -1.79
CA LEU A 218 -29.07 1.40 -2.80
C LEU A 218 -29.85 1.26 -4.11
#